data_AF-A0A182EXS7-F1
#
_entry.id   AF-A0A182EXS7-F1
#
_cell.length_a   1.000
_cell.length_b   1.000
_cell.length_c   1.000
_cell.angle_alpha   90.00
_cell.angle_beta   90.00
_cell.angle_gamma   90.00
#
_symmetry.space_group_name_H-M   'P 1'
#
loop_
_entity.id
_entity.type
_entity.pdbx_description
1 polymer ?
#
loop_
_entity_poly.entity_id
_entity_poly.type
_entity_poly.pdbx_seq_one_letter_code
_entity_poly.pdbx_strand_id
1 'polypeptide(L)'
;MGTIMGVYLPCMQNIFGVLFFIRLTWIIGTAGIVEAFFVVFICCSVTFLTSISLSAIATNGVVPGGGPYYMISRNLGPELGGAVGILFYLGTTVAASMYITGAIEILI
;
A
#
# COMPACT_ATOMS: atom_id res chain seq x y z
N MET A 1 -18.65 -5.20 -10.25
CA MET A 1 -18.71 -4.68 -8.86
C MET A 1 -18.78 -3.16 -8.91
N GLY A 2 -19.42 -2.51 -7.93
CA GLY A 2 -19.43 -1.06 -7.78
C GLY A 2 -18.17 -0.51 -7.09
N THR A 3 -18.04 0.80 -6.99
CA THR A 3 -16.88 1.50 -6.39
C THR A 3 -16.64 1.13 -4.92
N ILE A 4 -17.70 1.07 -4.12
CA ILE A 4 -17.61 0.81 -2.68
C ILE A 4 -17.15 -0.62 -2.41
N MET A 5 -17.88 -1.60 -2.93
CA MET A 5 -17.59 -3.02 -2.69
C MET A 5 -16.36 -3.53 -3.47
N GLY A 6 -16.07 -2.93 -4.64
CA GLY A 6 -15.02 -3.41 -5.53
C GLY A 6 -13.67 -2.74 -5.36
N VAL A 7 -13.60 -1.53 -4.78
CA VAL A 7 -12.36 -0.76 -4.66
C VAL A 7 -12.15 -0.25 -3.24
N TYR A 8 -13.12 0.50 -2.69
CA TYR A 8 -12.96 1.15 -1.39
C TYR A 8 -12.73 0.15 -0.24
N LEU A 9 -13.63 -0.83 -0.07
CA LEU A 9 -13.51 -1.81 1.02
C LEU A 9 -12.24 -2.67 0.92
N PRO A 10 -11.88 -3.24 -0.25
CA PRO A 10 -10.62 -3.97 -0.40
C PRO A 10 -9.38 -3.10 -0.12
N CYS A 11 -9.36 -1.84 -0.55
CA CYS A 11 -8.25 -0.94 -0.29
C CYS A 11 -8.10 -0.65 1.22
N MET A 12 -9.20 -0.33 1.90
CA MET A 12 -9.18 -0.08 3.35
C MET A 12 -8.69 -1.32 4.12
N GLN A 13 -9.14 -2.50 3.75
CA GLN A 13 -8.72 -3.77 4.38
C GLN A 13 -7.22 -4.05 4.21
N ASN A 14 -6.62 -3.66 3.08
CA ASN A 14 -5.19 -3.86 2.84
C ASN A 14 -4.30 -2.81 3.55
N ILE A 15 -4.83 -1.62 3.84
CA ILE A 15 -4.07 -0.55 4.51
C ILE A 15 -4.03 -0.79 6.03
N PHE A 16 -5.15 -1.18 6.63
CA PHE A 16 -5.19 -1.45 8.05
C PHE A 16 -4.49 -2.76 8.37
N GLY A 17 -3.43 -2.69 9.19
CA GLY A 17 -2.60 -3.83 9.53
C GLY A 17 -1.96 -3.73 10.91
N VAL A 18 -1.05 -4.67 11.16
CA VAL A 18 -0.35 -4.87 12.44
C VAL A 18 0.30 -3.60 13.00
N LEU A 19 0.89 -2.76 12.15
CA LEU A 19 1.57 -1.53 12.58
C LEU A 19 0.64 -0.56 13.33
N PHE A 20 -0.60 -0.42 12.87
CA PHE A 20 -1.56 0.52 13.45
C PHE A 20 -1.93 0.12 14.88
N PHE A 21 -2.08 -1.18 15.16
CA PHE A 21 -2.51 -1.67 16.46
C PHE A 21 -1.37 -1.89 17.45
N ILE A 22 -0.21 -2.41 17.00
CA ILE A 22 0.89 -2.79 17.90
C ILE A 22 1.93 -1.67 18.04
N ARG A 23 2.32 -1.03 16.93
CA ARG A 23 3.52 -0.16 16.91
C ARG A 23 3.20 1.32 17.09
N LEU A 24 1.99 1.77 16.80
CA LEU A 24 1.64 3.20 16.84
C LEU A 24 1.84 3.82 18.23
N THR A 25 1.45 3.11 19.30
CA THR A 25 1.63 3.57 20.68
C THR A 25 3.09 3.74 21.06
N TRP A 26 3.95 2.81 20.61
CA TRP A 26 5.39 2.88 20.84
C TRP A 26 6.06 4.02 20.06
N ILE A 27 5.64 4.27 18.81
CA ILE A 27 6.13 5.40 18.01
C ILE A 27 5.81 6.74 18.70
N ILE A 28 4.57 6.92 19.15
CA ILE A 28 4.15 8.14 19.85
C ILE A 28 4.86 8.25 21.21
N GLY A 29 5.05 7.14 21.91
CA GLY A 29 5.74 7.12 23.20
C GLY A 29 7.24 7.43 23.13
N THR A 30 7.89 7.18 21.99
CA THR A 30 9.34 7.40 21.81
C THR A 30 9.68 8.74 21.16
N ALA A 31 8.98 9.10 20.08
CA ALA A 31 9.21 10.36 19.35
C ALA A 31 8.40 11.54 19.92
N GLY A 32 7.35 11.27 20.68
CA GLY A 32 6.39 12.27 21.12
C GLY A 32 5.36 12.62 20.04
N ILE A 33 4.35 13.40 20.44
CA ILE A 33 3.16 13.64 19.61
C ILE A 33 3.47 14.46 18.35
N VAL A 34 4.32 15.49 18.47
CA VAL A 34 4.60 16.41 17.36
C VAL A 34 5.39 15.70 16.26
N GLU A 35 6.45 14.99 16.61
CA GLU A 35 7.26 14.26 15.63
C GLU A 35 6.48 13.09 15.02
N ALA A 36 5.75 12.31 15.83
CA ALA A 36 4.90 11.24 15.32
C ALA A 36 3.83 11.75 14.34
N PHE A 37 3.26 12.92 14.58
CA PHE A 37 2.32 13.56 13.65
C PHE A 37 2.99 13.89 12.31
N PHE A 38 4.20 14.47 12.32
CA PHE A 38 4.95 14.75 11.09
C PHE A 38 5.32 13.48 10.33
N VAL A 39 5.71 12.42 11.02
CA VAL A 39 6.00 11.12 10.39
C VAL A 39 4.77 10.59 9.64
N VAL A 40 3.60 10.57 10.31
CA VAL A 40 2.35 10.12 9.68
C VAL A 40 1.98 11.03 8.50
N PHE A 41 2.10 12.36 8.67
CA PHE A 41 1.79 13.32 7.61
C PHE A 41 2.64 13.12 6.35
N ILE A 42 3.96 12.93 6.51
CA ILE A 42 4.88 12.68 5.40
C ILE A 42 4.51 11.36 4.69
N CYS A 43 4.33 10.27 5.44
CA CYS A 43 3.93 8.98 4.88
C CYS A 43 2.61 9.07 4.09
N CYS A 44 1.59 9.70 4.68
CA CYS A 44 0.31 9.91 4.01
C CYS A 44 0.43 10.76 2.74
N SER A 45 1.28 11.81 2.76
CA SER A 45 1.50 12.66 1.58
C SER A 45 2.12 11.88 0.41
N VAL A 46 3.09 11.00 0.68
CA VAL A 46 3.75 10.17 -0.33
C VAL A 46 2.74 9.17 -0.94
N THR A 47 1.95 8.49 -0.12
CA THR A 47 0.91 7.57 -0.61
C THR A 47 -0.17 8.29 -1.39
N PHE A 48 -0.57 9.49 -0.95
CA PHE A 48 -1.55 10.32 -1.64
C PHE A 48 -1.07 10.74 -3.03
N LEU A 49 0.15 11.26 -3.15
CA LEU A 49 0.75 11.61 -4.44
C LEU A 49 0.87 10.38 -5.36
N THR A 50 1.26 9.24 -4.81
CA THR A 50 1.33 7.98 -5.58
C THR A 50 -0.06 7.55 -6.08
N SER A 51 -1.11 7.74 -5.28
CA SER A 51 -2.50 7.41 -5.67
C SER A 51 -3.02 8.30 -6.80
N ILE A 52 -2.61 9.56 -6.88
CA ILE A 52 -2.93 10.47 -7.99
C ILE A 52 -2.27 9.96 -9.27
N SER A 53 -0.99 9.59 -9.21
CA SER A 53 -0.26 8.99 -10.34
C SER A 53 -0.92 7.70 -10.82
N LEU A 54 -1.33 6.83 -9.90
CA LEU A 54 -2.04 5.59 -10.23
C LEU A 54 -3.41 5.86 -10.87
N SER A 55 -4.11 6.91 -10.41
CA SER A 55 -5.39 7.33 -11.00
C SER A 55 -5.20 7.78 -12.46
N ALA A 56 -4.14 8.54 -12.76
CA ALA A 56 -3.82 8.93 -14.13
C ALA A 56 -3.55 7.71 -15.03
N ILE A 57 -2.80 6.72 -14.53
CA ILE A 57 -2.54 5.45 -15.23
C ILE A 57 -3.85 4.67 -15.46
N ALA A 58 -4.72 4.60 -14.44
CA ALA A 58 -5.99 3.88 -14.53
C ALA A 58 -6.99 4.52 -15.51
N THR A 59 -6.89 5.83 -15.72
CA THR A 59 -7.69 6.56 -16.73
C THR A 59 -7.06 6.59 -18.11
N ASN A 60 -5.83 6.08 -18.27
CA ASN A 60 -5.15 6.08 -19.56
C ASN A 60 -5.42 4.74 -20.29
N GLY A 61 -5.99 4.86 -21.49
CA GLY A 61 -6.34 3.71 -22.32
C GLY A 61 -7.59 2.96 -21.86
N VAL A 62 -7.88 1.87 -22.56
CA VAL A 62 -8.92 0.92 -22.15
C VAL A 62 -8.28 0.00 -21.12
N VAL A 63 -8.96 -0.24 -19.99
CA VAL A 63 -8.50 -1.21 -18.97
C VAL A 63 -9.17 -2.56 -19.26
N PRO A 64 -8.53 -3.50 -19.97
CA PRO A 64 -9.00 -4.87 -19.99
C PRO A 64 -8.76 -5.46 -18.59
N GLY A 65 -9.55 -6.45 -18.19
CA GLY A 65 -9.28 -7.21 -16.96
C GLY A 65 -7.83 -7.68 -16.90
N GLY A 66 -7.23 -7.72 -15.71
CA GLY A 66 -5.81 -8.08 -15.55
C GLY A 66 -5.12 -7.56 -14.30
N GLY A 67 -5.81 -6.73 -13.50
CA GLY A 67 -5.28 -6.23 -12.23
C GLY A 67 -4.16 -5.18 -12.39
N PRO A 68 -3.47 -4.83 -11.29
CA PRO A 68 -2.55 -3.69 -11.25
C PRO A 68 -1.32 -3.83 -12.17
N TYR A 69 -0.69 -5.02 -12.18
CA TYR A 69 0.49 -5.26 -13.02
C TYR A 69 0.16 -5.15 -14.52
N TYR A 70 -0.98 -5.69 -14.94
CA TYR A 70 -1.42 -5.58 -16.33
C TYR A 70 -1.69 -4.13 -16.73
N MET A 71 -2.33 -3.35 -15.85
CA MET A 71 -2.60 -1.94 -16.08
C MET A 71 -1.32 -1.10 -16.22
N ILE A 72 -0.31 -1.35 -15.37
CA ILE A 72 0.96 -0.61 -15.39
C ILE A 72 1.79 -0.97 -16.63
N SER A 73 1.97 -2.27 -16.90
CA SER A 73 2.82 -2.74 -18.01
C SER A 73 2.30 -2.31 -19.39
N ARG A 74 0.98 -2.11 -19.55
CA ARG A 74 0.39 -1.63 -20.80
C ARG A 74 0.50 -0.12 -21.00
N ASN A 75 0.44 0.66 -19.92
CA ASN A 75 0.51 2.12 -19.98
C ASN A 75 1.95 2.66 -20.01
N LEU A 76 2.87 2.02 -19.28
CA LEU A 76 4.25 2.48 -19.13
C LEU A 76 5.27 1.65 -19.91
N GLY A 77 4.83 0.55 -20.55
CA GLY A 77 5.68 -0.37 -21.28
C GLY A 77 6.23 -1.52 -20.44
N PRO A 78 6.82 -2.54 -21.10
CA PRO A 78 7.23 -3.80 -20.45
C PRO A 78 8.40 -3.63 -19.48
N GLU A 79 9.32 -2.70 -19.74
CA GLU A 79 10.52 -2.49 -18.90
C GLU A 79 10.15 -1.93 -17.53
N LEU A 80 9.38 -0.84 -17.50
CA LEU A 80 8.89 -0.24 -16.25
C LEU A 80 7.88 -1.15 -15.54
N GLY A 81 6.98 -1.79 -16.30
CA GLY A 81 6.02 -2.75 -15.75
C GLY A 81 6.71 -3.91 -15.03
N GLY A 82 7.72 -4.51 -15.67
CA GLY A 82 8.51 -5.61 -15.11
C GLY A 82 9.28 -5.20 -13.86
N ALA A 83 9.98 -4.06 -13.89
CA ALA A 83 10.74 -3.57 -12.74
C ALA A 83 9.84 -3.29 -11.52
N VAL A 84 8.73 -2.57 -11.72
CA VAL A 84 7.77 -2.28 -10.65
C VAL A 84 7.10 -3.56 -10.15
N GLY A 85 6.78 -4.50 -11.04
CA GLY A 85 6.20 -5.80 -10.69
C GLY A 85 7.09 -6.63 -9.78
N ILE A 86 8.39 -6.72 -10.08
CA ILE A 86 9.35 -7.47 -9.25
C ILE A 86 9.50 -6.83 -7.87
N LEU A 87 9.62 -5.50 -7.80
CA LEU A 87 9.71 -4.78 -6.53
C LEU A 87 8.44 -4.97 -5.67
N PHE A 88 7.26 -4.91 -6.30
CA PHE A 88 6.00 -5.13 -5.61
C PHE A 88 5.83 -6.59 -5.13
N TYR A 89 6.28 -7.56 -5.91
CA TYR A 89 6.30 -8.98 -5.50
C TYR A 89 7.18 -9.22 -4.27
N LEU A 90 8.41 -8.69 -4.28
CA LEU A 90 9.31 -8.82 -3.12
C LEU A 90 8.75 -8.07 -1.90
N GLY A 91 8.23 -6.87 -2.09
CA GLY A 91 7.61 -6.08 -1.03
C GLY A 91 6.44 -6.79 -0.37
N THR A 92 5.53 -7.38 -1.15
CA THR A 92 4.39 -8.15 -0.62
C THR A 92 4.82 -9.44 0.06
N THR A 93 5.87 -10.11 -0.42
CA THR A 93 6.44 -11.31 0.21
C THR A 93 7.01 -11.00 1.60
N VAL A 94 7.76 -9.91 1.72
CA VAL A 94 8.31 -9.46 3.02
C VAL A 94 7.20 -8.90 3.93
N ALA A 95 6.18 -8.25 3.38
CA ALA A 95 5.02 -7.82 4.17
C ALA A 95 4.26 -9.02 4.76
N ALA A 96 4.15 -10.14 4.03
CA ALA A 96 3.53 -11.35 4.54
C ALA A 96 4.27 -11.92 5.76
N SER A 97 5.61 -11.97 5.74
CA SER A 97 6.37 -12.42 6.90
C SER A 97 6.20 -11.47 8.09
N MET A 98 6.21 -10.15 7.86
CA MET A 98 5.94 -9.15 8.90
C MET A 98 4.57 -9.34 9.56
N TYR A 99 3.52 -9.61 8.79
CA TYR A 99 2.18 -9.85 9.34
C TYR A 99 2.13 -11.14 10.18
N ILE A 100 2.81 -12.20 9.76
CA ILE A 100 2.88 -13.45 10.55
C ILE A 100 3.63 -13.21 11.86
N THR A 101 4.78 -12.52 11.84
CA THR A 101 5.52 -12.19 13.06
C THR A 101 4.67 -11.34 14.01
N GLY A 102 3.94 -10.36 13.48
CA GLY A 102 2.99 -9.57 14.27
C GLY A 102 1.87 -10.39 14.90
N ALA A 103 1.35 -11.39 14.18
CA ALA A 103 0.34 -12.30 14.72
C ALA A 103 0.89 -13.16 15.87
N ILE A 104 2.13 -13.64 15.75
CA ILE A 104 2.81 -14.38 16.81
C ILE A 104 3.11 -13.50 18.03
N GLU A 105 3.51 -12.24 17.83
CA GLU A 105 3.73 -11.26 18.92
C GLU A 105 2.45 -10.98 19.74
N ILE A 106 1.26 -11.06 19.12
CA ILE A 106 -0.03 -10.91 19.84
C ILE A 106 -0.42 -12.20 20.57
N LEU A 107 -0.04 -13.36 20.03
CA LEU A 107 -0.47 -14.66 20.56
C LEU A 107 0.26 -15.04 21.87
N ILE A 108 1.51 -14.60 22.02
CA ILE A 108 2.37 -14.87 23.18
C ILE A 108 2.14 -13.81 24.26
#